data_AF-A0A382T0H5-F1
#
_entry.id   AF-A0A382T0H5-F1
#
_cell.length_a   1.000
_cell.length_b   1.000
_cell.length_c   1.000
_cell.angle_alpha   90.00
_cell.angle_beta   90.00
_cell.angle_gamma   90.00
#
_symmetry.space_group_name_H-M   'P 1'
#
loop_
_entity.id
_entity.type
_entity.pdbx_description
1 polymer ?
#
loop_
_entity_poly.entity_id
_entity_poly.type
_entity_poly.pdbx_seq_one_letter_code
_entity_poly.pdbx_strand_id
1 'polypeptide(L)'
;MFTNQSNLDFSYSPESPCIDSGDPEIIDPDGTVSDIGANYFSQEISYSMNIMEGWNLIGLSVSTDNSYYDELFENSIENSLFYFNEDGVYTAVDNLQPGYGYWLRFELPFNANISGQVINSLTVNLVEGWNLISGISNSITLDLIMDPENLIIPSTLFRYDGNYTDTETIDPGYGYWLRSNGTGQIILNY
;
A
#
# COMPACT_ATOMS: atom_id res chain seq x y z
N MET A 1 10.09 28.11 -2.05
CA MET A 1 11.45 27.54 -2.13
C MET A 1 11.83 27.04 -0.74
N PHE A 2 12.10 27.92 0.24
CA PHE A 2 12.34 27.50 1.62
C PHE A 2 11.16 27.83 2.54
N THR A 3 11.01 27.08 3.64
CA THR A 3 9.95 27.23 4.64
C THR A 3 10.02 28.55 5.40
N ASN A 4 11.19 28.95 5.92
CA ASN A 4 11.34 30.22 6.65
C ASN A 4 12.79 30.74 6.72
N GLN A 5 13.17 31.53 5.72
CA GLN A 5 14.51 32.11 5.65
C GLN A 5 14.83 33.10 6.79
N SER A 6 13.83 33.82 7.31
CA SER A 6 14.01 34.80 8.39
C SER A 6 14.43 34.16 9.71
N ASN A 7 14.06 32.89 9.90
CA ASN A 7 14.46 32.08 11.05
C ASN A 7 15.64 31.14 10.74
N LEU A 8 16.30 31.32 9.59
CA LEU A 8 17.37 30.44 9.08
C LEU A 8 16.91 28.97 8.89
N ASP A 9 15.63 28.75 8.61
CA ASP A 9 15.08 27.46 8.20
C ASP A 9 15.10 27.37 6.66
N PHE A 10 16.04 26.56 6.17
CA PHE A 10 16.28 26.31 4.75
C PHE A 10 15.78 24.92 4.31
N SER A 11 14.84 24.33 5.04
CA SER A 11 14.08 23.18 4.54
C SER A 11 13.18 23.61 3.38
N TYR A 12 12.89 22.70 2.45
CA TYR A 12 12.05 23.03 1.29
C TYR A 12 10.58 23.18 1.69
N SER A 13 9.92 24.17 1.09
CA SER A 13 8.45 24.19 1.03
C SER A 13 7.97 23.06 0.10
N PRO A 14 6.81 22.43 0.33
CA PRO A 14 6.30 21.34 -0.53
C PRO A 14 6.14 21.72 -2.01
N GLU A 15 5.93 23.00 -2.33
CA GLU A 15 5.83 23.51 -3.71
C GLU A 15 7.17 24.07 -4.24
N SER A 16 8.30 23.68 -3.64
CA SER A 16 9.60 24.19 -4.04
C SER A 16 9.99 23.63 -5.41
N PRO A 17 10.39 24.47 -6.39
CA PRO A 17 10.89 24.00 -7.68
C PRO A 17 12.30 23.41 -7.59
N CYS A 18 12.88 23.33 -6.38
CA CYS A 18 14.15 22.66 -6.15
C CYS A 18 13.98 21.17 -5.89
N ILE A 19 12.74 20.73 -5.63
CA ILE A 19 12.43 19.32 -5.38
C ILE A 19 12.55 18.54 -6.70
N ASP A 20 13.16 17.36 -6.67
CA ASP A 20 13.39 16.45 -7.80
C ASP A 20 14.10 17.09 -9.01
N SER A 21 14.86 18.16 -8.78
CA SER A 21 15.39 19.02 -9.85
C SER A 21 16.93 19.05 -9.91
N GLY A 22 17.59 18.20 -9.14
CA GLY A 22 19.03 18.01 -9.09
C GLY A 22 19.57 17.06 -10.17
N ASP A 23 20.60 16.30 -9.84
CA ASP A 23 21.23 15.36 -10.76
C ASP A 23 20.34 14.11 -10.91
N PRO A 24 19.87 13.74 -12.12
CA PRO A 24 19.02 12.57 -12.33
C PRO A 24 19.71 11.23 -12.07
N GLU A 25 21.04 11.19 -11.95
CA GLU A 25 21.78 9.97 -11.59
C GLU A 25 21.92 9.80 -10.07
N ILE A 26 21.55 10.81 -9.28
CA ILE A 26 21.59 10.78 -7.81
C ILE A 26 20.16 10.70 -7.29
N ILE A 27 19.95 9.78 -6.35
CA ILE A 27 18.67 9.52 -5.73
C ILE A 27 18.75 9.90 -4.25
N ASP A 28 17.77 10.67 -3.78
CA ASP A 28 17.65 11.03 -2.36
C ASP A 28 17.16 9.84 -1.52
N PRO A 29 17.25 9.88 -0.18
CA PRO A 29 16.83 8.77 0.67
C PRO A 29 15.37 8.33 0.52
N ASP A 30 14.51 9.18 -0.05
CA ASP A 30 13.13 8.86 -0.40
C ASP A 30 12.98 8.26 -1.82
N GLY A 31 14.08 7.91 -2.49
CA GLY A 31 14.01 7.19 -3.76
C GLY A 31 13.66 8.06 -4.97
N THR A 32 13.53 9.38 -4.80
CA THR A 32 13.28 10.31 -5.90
C THR A 32 14.57 10.96 -6.41
N VAL A 33 14.47 11.70 -7.51
CA VAL A 33 15.65 12.40 -8.08
C VAL A 33 16.16 13.39 -7.05
N SER A 34 17.48 13.52 -6.92
CA SER A 34 18.07 14.43 -5.94
C SER A 34 17.51 15.85 -6.01
N ASP A 35 17.33 16.47 -4.85
CA ASP A 35 16.94 17.87 -4.74
C ASP A 35 18.11 18.83 -4.98
N ILE A 36 17.83 20.04 -5.47
CA ILE A 36 18.85 21.09 -5.62
C ILE A 36 19.18 21.69 -4.25
N GLY A 37 20.25 21.23 -3.61
CA GLY A 37 20.81 21.87 -2.43
C GLY A 37 21.52 20.90 -1.49
N ALA A 38 21.59 21.28 -0.21
CA ALA A 38 22.24 20.46 0.83
C ALA A 38 21.24 19.62 1.64
N ASN A 39 19.95 19.93 1.53
CA ASN A 39 18.86 19.18 2.16
C ASN A 39 18.12 18.43 1.05
N TYR A 40 17.38 17.38 1.43
CA TYR A 40 16.35 16.77 0.59
C TYR A 40 14.98 16.95 1.25
N PHE A 41 13.93 16.92 0.46
CA PHE A 41 12.53 16.95 0.87
C PHE A 41 11.97 15.54 0.76
N SER A 42 11.81 14.85 1.90
CA SER A 42 11.16 13.54 1.89
C SER A 42 9.73 13.65 1.35
N GLN A 43 9.47 12.95 0.25
CA GLN A 43 8.15 12.78 -0.36
C GLN A 43 7.39 11.56 0.17
N GLU A 44 7.83 10.99 1.31
CA GLU A 44 7.09 9.90 1.95
C GLU A 44 5.69 10.34 2.36
N ILE A 45 4.74 9.43 2.12
CA ILE A 45 3.40 9.55 2.64
C ILE A 45 3.22 8.58 3.80
N SER A 46 2.22 8.84 4.64
CA SER A 46 1.78 7.92 5.67
C SER A 46 0.28 7.70 5.61
N TYR A 47 -0.15 6.45 5.79
CA TYR A 47 -1.56 6.13 6.01
C TYR A 47 -1.73 5.44 7.36
N SER A 48 -2.90 5.66 7.96
CA SER A 48 -3.28 5.03 9.22
C SER A 48 -4.37 4.01 9.01
N MET A 49 -4.26 2.85 9.65
CA MET A 49 -5.28 1.80 9.59
C MET A 49 -5.58 1.24 10.98
N ASN A 50 -6.85 0.92 11.21
CA ASN A 50 -7.25 0.30 12.47
C ASN A 50 -6.95 -1.20 12.44
N ILE A 51 -6.19 -1.65 13.42
CA ILE A 51 -5.88 -3.06 13.68
C ILE A 51 -6.69 -3.53 14.88
N MET A 52 -7.36 -4.67 14.74
CA MET A 52 -8.08 -5.34 15.81
C MET A 52 -7.22 -6.42 16.45
N GLU A 53 -7.57 -6.84 17.67
CA GLU A 53 -7.05 -8.08 18.24
C GLU A 53 -7.44 -9.27 17.36
N GLY A 54 -6.51 -10.20 17.13
CA GLY A 54 -6.75 -11.37 16.30
C GLY A 54 -6.44 -11.13 14.82
N TRP A 55 -7.20 -11.77 13.94
CA TRP A 55 -6.92 -11.80 12.50
C TRP A 55 -7.40 -10.53 11.81
N ASN A 56 -6.56 -9.94 10.98
CA ASN A 56 -6.88 -8.77 10.16
C ASN A 56 -6.49 -9.02 8.71
N LEU A 57 -7.29 -8.48 7.78
CA LEU A 57 -6.90 -8.41 6.37
C LEU A 57 -6.19 -7.09 6.10
N ILE A 58 -4.91 -7.21 5.79
CA ILE A 58 -4.01 -6.07 5.60
C ILE A 58 -3.37 -6.12 4.22
N GLY A 59 -2.77 -5.00 3.82
CA GLY A 59 -1.99 -4.88 2.61
C GLY A 59 -0.97 -3.77 2.74
N LEU A 60 0.05 -3.78 1.88
CA LEU A 60 1.09 -2.75 1.87
C LEU A 60 0.82 -1.77 0.72
N SER A 61 0.39 -0.55 1.08
CA SER A 61 -0.01 0.48 0.11
C SER A 61 1.02 1.60 -0.09
N VAL A 62 2.27 1.36 0.30
CA VAL A 62 3.44 2.23 0.04
C VAL A 62 4.61 1.36 -0.37
N SER A 63 5.56 1.93 -1.10
CA SER A 63 6.84 1.27 -1.37
C SER A 63 7.82 1.62 -0.25
N THR A 64 8.40 0.61 0.38
CA THR A 64 9.36 0.74 1.48
C THR A 64 10.51 -0.22 1.26
N ASP A 65 11.70 0.16 1.70
CA ASP A 65 12.90 -0.69 1.63
C ASP A 65 12.81 -1.91 2.55
N ASN A 66 12.04 -1.79 3.64
CA ASN A 66 11.79 -2.90 4.56
C ASN A 66 10.30 -3.24 4.59
N SER A 67 9.96 -4.40 4.04
CA SER A 67 8.60 -4.94 4.06
C SER A 67 8.40 -6.12 5.00
N TYR A 68 9.35 -6.36 5.92
CA TYR A 68 9.24 -7.39 6.95
C TYR A 68 8.11 -7.04 7.94
N TYR A 69 7.16 -7.96 8.14
CA TYR A 69 5.92 -7.63 8.83
C TYR A 69 6.11 -7.26 10.29
N ASP A 70 7.06 -7.88 11.01
CA ASP A 70 7.32 -7.55 12.42
C ASP A 70 7.92 -6.15 12.59
N GLU A 71 8.61 -5.63 11.56
CA GLU A 71 9.14 -4.25 11.58
C GLU A 71 8.08 -3.22 11.18
N LEU A 72 7.13 -3.59 10.31
CA LEU A 72 6.04 -2.71 9.89
C LEU A 72 4.90 -2.64 10.90
N PHE A 73 4.61 -3.75 11.58
CA PHE A 73 3.40 -3.92 12.36
C PHE A 73 3.71 -4.33 13.80
N GLU A 74 3.58 -3.38 14.72
CA GLU A 74 3.65 -3.63 16.16
C GLU A 74 2.60 -4.66 16.61
N ASN A 75 2.89 -5.39 17.68
CA ASN A 75 1.98 -6.40 18.28
C ASN A 75 1.54 -7.52 17.32
N SER A 76 2.19 -7.68 16.17
CA SER A 76 1.97 -8.81 15.29
C SER A 76 2.49 -10.09 15.95
N ILE A 77 1.83 -11.20 15.65
CA ILE A 77 2.21 -12.52 16.16
C ILE A 77 3.20 -13.14 15.17
N GLU A 78 4.33 -13.62 15.69
CA GLU A 78 5.35 -14.30 14.88
C GLU A 78 4.76 -15.43 14.03
N ASN A 79 5.23 -15.58 12.79
CA ASN A 79 4.79 -16.61 11.84
C ASN A 79 3.28 -16.59 11.55
N SER A 80 2.64 -15.42 11.63
CA SER A 80 1.20 -15.27 11.37
C SER A 80 0.85 -14.53 10.08
N LEU A 81 1.83 -14.16 9.25
CA LEU A 81 1.58 -13.53 7.95
C LEU A 81 1.34 -14.60 6.87
N PHE A 82 0.15 -14.56 6.26
CA PHE A 82 -0.25 -15.49 5.19
C PHE A 82 -0.87 -14.73 4.02
N TYR A 83 -0.47 -15.05 2.80
CA TYR A 83 -1.19 -14.64 1.59
C TYR A 83 -1.96 -15.82 0.98
N PHE A 84 -2.98 -15.50 0.18
CA PHE A 84 -3.73 -16.50 -0.58
C PHE A 84 -3.13 -16.61 -1.99
N ASN A 85 -2.54 -17.76 -2.31
CA ASN A 85 -1.84 -17.94 -3.56
C ASN A 85 -2.78 -18.31 -4.72
N GLU A 86 -2.22 -18.33 -5.93
CA GLU A 86 -2.92 -18.62 -7.19
C GLU A 86 -3.54 -20.03 -7.24
N ASP A 87 -3.01 -20.98 -6.46
CA ASP A 87 -3.52 -22.35 -6.33
C ASP A 87 -4.68 -22.47 -5.31
N GLY A 88 -5.07 -21.35 -4.69
CA GLY A 88 -6.14 -21.29 -3.71
C GLY A 88 -5.76 -21.77 -2.31
N VAL A 89 -4.49 -21.63 -1.93
CA VAL A 89 -3.94 -22.10 -0.64
C VAL A 89 -3.28 -20.95 0.12
N TYR A 90 -3.43 -20.95 1.45
CA TYR A 90 -2.70 -20.03 2.31
C TYR A 90 -1.23 -20.41 2.43
N THR A 91 -0.35 -19.46 2.14
CA THR A 91 1.10 -19.65 2.19
C THR A 91 1.72 -18.64 3.16
N ALA A 92 2.53 -19.14 4.09
CA ALA A 92 3.25 -18.30 5.06
C ALA A 92 4.38 -17.56 4.37
N VAL A 93 4.55 -16.28 4.72
CA VAL A 93 5.62 -15.41 4.20
C VAL A 93 6.05 -14.43 5.29
N ASP A 94 7.22 -13.83 5.14
CA ASP A 94 7.76 -12.87 6.11
C ASP A 94 7.66 -11.42 5.63
N ASN A 95 7.54 -11.21 4.32
CA ASN A 95 7.59 -9.89 3.70
C ASN A 95 6.28 -9.60 2.98
N LEU A 96 5.75 -8.39 3.16
CA LEU A 96 4.64 -7.91 2.37
C LEU A 96 5.13 -7.43 1.00
N GLN A 97 4.25 -7.58 0.01
CA GLN A 97 4.42 -7.04 -1.33
C GLN A 97 3.16 -6.25 -1.71
N PRO A 98 3.30 -5.05 -2.28
CA PRO A 98 2.16 -4.28 -2.75
C PRO A 98 1.30 -5.07 -3.75
N GLY A 99 -0.02 -4.88 -3.66
CA GLY A 99 -1.01 -5.50 -4.55
C GLY A 99 -1.56 -6.83 -4.04
N TYR A 100 -0.84 -7.49 -3.14
CA TYR A 100 -1.33 -8.69 -2.44
C TYR A 100 -1.98 -8.30 -1.12
N GLY A 101 -3.09 -8.96 -0.79
CA GLY A 101 -3.66 -8.92 0.54
C GLY A 101 -3.14 -10.07 1.40
N TYR A 102 -3.08 -9.84 2.70
CA TYR A 102 -2.53 -10.77 3.67
C TYR A 102 -3.46 -10.90 4.87
N TRP A 103 -3.51 -12.10 5.43
CA TRP A 103 -3.88 -12.29 6.82
C TRP A 103 -2.67 -12.06 7.70
N LEU A 104 -2.83 -11.21 8.71
CA LEU A 104 -1.87 -11.08 9.80
C LEU A 104 -2.62 -11.09 11.14
N ARG A 105 -2.04 -11.75 12.14
CA ARG A 105 -2.64 -11.86 13.46
C ARG A 105 -1.94 -10.96 14.47
N PHE A 106 -2.72 -10.33 15.34
CA PHE A 106 -2.25 -9.38 16.32
C PHE A 106 -2.65 -9.76 17.75
N GLU A 107 -1.78 -9.47 18.72
CA GLU A 107 -2.04 -9.69 20.15
C GLU A 107 -2.93 -8.60 20.76
N LEU A 108 -2.83 -7.37 20.27
CA LEU A 108 -3.54 -6.21 20.80
C LEU A 108 -4.02 -5.30 19.65
N PRO A 109 -5.17 -4.64 19.82
CA PRO A 109 -5.64 -3.67 18.83
C PRO A 109 -4.84 -2.37 18.95
N PHE A 110 -4.57 -1.73 17.80
CA PHE A 110 -3.93 -0.41 17.75
C PHE A 110 -4.25 0.31 16.44
N ASN A 111 -3.80 1.55 16.30
CA ASN A 111 -3.85 2.26 15.02
C ASN A 111 -2.45 2.20 14.40
N ALA A 112 -2.28 1.37 13.37
CA ALA A 112 -1.01 1.25 12.67
C ALA A 112 -0.81 2.47 11.79
N ASN A 113 0.41 3.01 11.78
CA ASN A 113 0.80 4.11 10.91
C ASN A 113 1.98 3.66 10.07
N ILE A 114 1.75 3.47 8.77
CA ILE A 114 2.77 2.97 7.84
C ILE A 114 3.18 4.11 6.92
N SER A 115 4.49 4.34 6.79
CA SER A 115 5.06 5.34 5.89
C SER A 115 5.93 4.72 4.81
N GLY A 116 6.04 5.41 3.69
CA GLY A 116 6.90 5.03 2.59
C GLY A 116 6.58 5.83 1.33
N GLN A 117 7.17 5.42 0.22
CA GLN A 117 6.99 6.06 -1.07
C GLN A 117 5.61 5.81 -1.66
N VAL A 118 5.08 6.84 -2.31
CA VAL A 118 3.77 6.79 -2.95
C VAL A 118 3.77 5.79 -4.12
N ILE A 119 2.76 4.94 -4.15
CA ILE A 119 2.43 4.06 -5.28
C ILE A 119 1.25 4.69 -6.00
N ASN A 120 1.49 5.32 -7.14
CA ASN A 120 0.43 5.91 -7.97
C ASN A 120 -0.19 4.90 -8.94
N SER A 121 0.59 3.90 -9.36
CA SER A 121 0.15 2.89 -10.31
C SER A 121 0.65 1.52 -9.91
N LEU A 122 -0.22 0.51 -9.99
CA LEU A 122 0.12 -0.87 -9.67
C LEU A 122 -0.66 -1.84 -10.55
N THR A 123 0.06 -2.78 -11.17
CA THR A 123 -0.54 -3.91 -11.89
C THR A 123 -0.73 -5.08 -10.92
N VAL A 124 -1.96 -5.58 -10.82
CA VAL A 124 -2.33 -6.71 -9.98
C VAL A 124 -2.75 -7.88 -10.87
N ASN A 125 -2.14 -9.05 -10.64
CA ASN A 125 -2.53 -10.28 -11.31
C ASN A 125 -3.73 -10.89 -10.58
N LEU A 126 -4.73 -11.32 -11.35
CA LEU A 126 -5.89 -12.05 -10.86
C LEU A 126 -5.90 -13.45 -11.45
N VAL A 127 -6.38 -14.41 -10.68
CA VAL A 127 -6.79 -15.75 -11.14
C VAL A 127 -8.30 -15.88 -11.12
N GLU A 128 -8.84 -16.78 -11.94
CA GLU A 128 -10.27 -17.08 -11.92
C GLU A 128 -10.71 -17.51 -10.51
N GLY A 129 -11.78 -16.89 -10.00
CA GLY A 129 -12.27 -17.14 -8.64
C GLY A 129 -11.85 -16.06 -7.65
N TRP A 130 -11.55 -16.45 -6.42
CA TRP A 130 -11.27 -15.50 -5.33
C TRP A 130 -9.80 -15.10 -5.29
N ASN A 131 -9.56 -13.80 -5.20
CA ASN A 131 -8.24 -13.20 -5.10
C ASN A 131 -8.18 -12.36 -3.82
N LEU A 132 -7.06 -12.43 -3.10
CA LEU A 132 -6.81 -11.60 -1.94
C LEU A 132 -5.83 -10.49 -2.33
N ILE A 133 -6.34 -9.27 -2.48
CA ILE A 133 -5.60 -8.13 -3.04
C ILE A 133 -5.48 -6.97 -2.06
N SER A 134 -4.61 -6.02 -2.36
CA SER A 134 -4.51 -4.74 -1.65
C SER A 134 -4.44 -3.55 -2.60
N GLY A 135 -4.73 -2.35 -2.08
CA GLY A 135 -4.71 -1.11 -2.84
C GLY A 135 -3.36 -0.41 -2.92
N ILE A 136 -3.37 0.68 -3.69
CA ILE A 136 -2.29 1.67 -3.81
C ILE A 136 -2.39 2.72 -2.69
N SER A 137 -1.52 3.72 -2.75
CA SER A 137 -1.39 4.76 -1.73
C SER A 137 -2.61 5.68 -1.53
N ASN A 138 -3.47 5.76 -2.54
CA ASN A 138 -4.72 6.51 -2.50
C ASN A 138 -5.92 5.57 -2.63
N SER A 139 -7.03 5.93 -1.97
CA SER A 139 -8.28 5.18 -2.13
C SER A 139 -8.76 5.22 -3.58
N ILE A 140 -9.15 4.06 -4.10
CA ILE A 140 -9.66 3.91 -5.47
C ILE A 140 -10.99 3.15 -5.46
N THR A 141 -11.96 3.63 -6.24
CA THR A 141 -13.23 2.92 -6.46
C THR A 141 -13.08 1.89 -7.58
N LEU A 142 -13.83 0.79 -7.51
CA LEU A 142 -13.80 -0.27 -8.53
C LEU A 142 -14.00 0.25 -9.96
N ASP A 143 -14.86 1.25 -10.14
CA ASP A 143 -15.17 1.85 -11.45
C ASP A 143 -13.98 2.61 -12.08
N LEU A 144 -12.96 2.96 -11.30
CA LEU A 144 -11.75 3.64 -11.78
C LEU A 144 -10.61 2.66 -12.09
N ILE A 145 -10.78 1.38 -11.77
CA ILE A 145 -9.77 0.36 -12.06
C ILE A 145 -9.76 0.06 -13.56
N MET A 146 -8.57 0.05 -14.17
CA MET A 146 -8.43 -0.36 -15.56
C MET A 146 -8.48 -1.89 -15.64
N ASP A 147 -9.60 -2.40 -16.16
CA ASP A 147 -9.88 -3.82 -16.35
C ASP A 147 -10.33 -4.08 -17.80
N PRO A 148 -9.38 -4.13 -18.77
CA PRO A 148 -9.70 -4.25 -20.19
C PRO A 148 -10.35 -5.58 -20.56
N GLU A 149 -10.14 -6.61 -19.74
CA GLU A 149 -10.67 -7.97 -19.95
C GLU A 149 -12.00 -8.19 -19.22
N ASN A 150 -12.51 -7.20 -18.48
CA ASN A 150 -13.71 -7.28 -17.65
C ASN A 150 -13.65 -8.45 -16.66
N LEU A 151 -12.49 -8.63 -16.03
CA LEU A 151 -12.18 -9.67 -15.06
C LEU A 151 -12.98 -9.50 -13.76
N ILE A 152 -13.17 -8.27 -13.29
CA ILE A 152 -13.78 -7.97 -11.99
C ILE A 152 -15.26 -8.30 -12.02
N ILE A 153 -15.71 -9.11 -11.07
CA ILE A 153 -17.14 -9.35 -10.85
C ILE A 153 -17.68 -8.26 -9.90
N PRO A 154 -18.64 -7.41 -10.30
CA PRO A 154 -19.21 -6.38 -9.44
C PRO A 154 -19.83 -6.97 -8.16
N SER A 155 -19.87 -6.17 -7.09
CA SER A 155 -20.39 -6.58 -5.77
C SER A 155 -19.69 -7.80 -5.16
N THR A 156 -18.41 -8.00 -5.51
CA THR A 156 -17.57 -9.07 -4.92
C THR A 156 -16.35 -8.56 -4.18
N LEU A 157 -16.22 -7.25 -3.99
CA LEU A 157 -15.18 -6.67 -3.17
C LEU A 157 -15.63 -6.68 -1.71
N PHE A 158 -14.92 -7.46 -0.89
CA PHE A 158 -15.22 -7.62 0.54
C PHE A 158 -14.02 -7.23 1.40
N ARG A 159 -14.29 -6.42 2.42
CA ARG A 159 -13.35 -6.10 3.50
C ARG A 159 -13.67 -6.94 4.73
N TYR A 160 -12.65 -7.18 5.56
CA TYR A 160 -12.82 -7.80 6.87
C TYR A 160 -12.49 -6.81 7.99
N ASP A 161 -13.46 -6.52 8.84
CA ASP A 161 -13.36 -5.67 10.05
C ASP A 161 -13.99 -6.37 11.27
N GLY A 162 -13.76 -7.68 11.38
CA GLY A 162 -14.36 -8.58 12.36
C GLY A 162 -15.51 -9.38 11.76
N ASN A 163 -16.18 -8.82 10.75
CA ASN A 163 -17.07 -9.52 9.83
C ASN A 163 -16.74 -9.12 8.38
N TYR A 164 -17.29 -9.86 7.42
CA TYR A 164 -17.20 -9.46 6.03
C TYR A 164 -18.26 -8.42 5.69
N THR A 165 -17.82 -7.32 5.09
CA THR A 165 -18.65 -6.24 4.57
C THR A 165 -18.31 -6.00 3.11
N ASP A 166 -19.33 -5.85 2.26
CA ASP A 166 -19.13 -5.42 0.88
C ASP A 166 -18.75 -3.94 0.85
N THR A 167 -17.93 -3.58 -0.13
CA THR A 167 -17.52 -2.20 -0.38
C THR A 167 -17.27 -2.00 -1.88
N GLU A 168 -17.20 -0.75 -2.31
CA GLU A 168 -16.83 -0.37 -3.69
C GLU A 168 -15.48 0.36 -3.73
N THR A 169 -14.87 0.60 -2.56
CA THR A 169 -13.59 1.30 -2.41
C THR A 169 -12.50 0.37 -1.87
N ILE A 170 -11.32 0.48 -2.45
CA ILE A 170 -10.08 -0.10 -1.94
C ILE A 170 -9.31 1.04 -1.27
N ASP A 171 -9.23 1.00 0.06
CA ASP A 171 -8.54 1.98 0.89
C ASP A 171 -7.12 1.51 1.24
N PRO A 172 -6.15 2.43 1.40
CA PRO A 172 -4.78 2.08 1.73
C PRO A 172 -4.65 1.28 3.02
N GLY A 173 -3.76 0.29 3.02
CA GLY A 173 -3.42 -0.54 4.18
C GLY A 173 -4.29 -1.78 4.38
N TYR A 174 -5.48 -1.84 3.78
CA TYR A 174 -6.39 -2.97 3.97
C TYR A 174 -6.25 -4.03 2.86
N GLY A 175 -6.52 -5.28 3.23
CA GLY A 175 -6.68 -6.40 2.31
C GLY A 175 -8.15 -6.61 1.95
N TYR A 176 -8.40 -7.03 0.71
CA TYR A 176 -9.74 -7.23 0.18
C TYR A 176 -9.85 -8.54 -0.59
N TRP A 177 -10.96 -9.24 -0.38
CA TRP A 177 -11.36 -10.29 -1.31
C TRP A 177 -12.02 -9.67 -2.53
N LEU A 178 -11.60 -10.12 -3.70
CA LEU A 178 -12.18 -9.74 -4.98
C LEU A 178 -12.39 -10.99 -5.82
N ARG A 179 -13.55 -11.13 -6.44
CA ARG A 179 -13.81 -12.26 -7.33
C ARG A 179 -13.57 -11.85 -8.78
N SER A 180 -12.84 -12.71 -9.49
CA SER A 180 -12.58 -12.59 -10.92
C SER A 180 -13.28 -13.68 -11.73
N ASN A 181 -13.66 -13.37 -12.96
CA ASN A 181 -14.24 -14.31 -13.93
C ASN A 181 -13.20 -15.02 -14.81
N GLY A 182 -11.91 -14.72 -14.64
CA GLY A 182 -10.82 -15.27 -15.44
C GLY A 182 -9.45 -14.95 -14.85
N THR A 183 -8.39 -15.41 -15.50
CA THR A 183 -7.01 -15.04 -15.15
C THR A 183 -6.56 -13.89 -16.04
N GLY A 184 -5.94 -12.87 -15.45
CA GLY A 184 -5.43 -11.71 -16.20
C GLY A 184 -4.93 -10.61 -15.28
N GLN A 185 -4.93 -9.37 -15.76
CA GLN A 185 -4.36 -8.23 -15.04
C GLN A 185 -5.35 -7.07 -14.94
N ILE A 186 -5.34 -6.42 -13.78
CA ILE A 186 -5.98 -5.13 -13.58
C ILE A 186 -4.92 -4.09 -13.19
N ILE A 187 -5.19 -2.82 -13.48
CA ILE A 187 -4.28 -1.73 -13.11
C ILE A 187 -5.02 -0.74 -12.23
N LEU A 188 -4.51 -0.57 -11.01
CA LEU A 188 -4.89 0.47 -10.07
C LEU A 188 -4.09 1.72 -10.42
N ASN A 189 -4.75 2.85 -10.67
CA ASN A 189 -4.07 4.10 -11.02
C ASN A 189 -4.79 5.31 -10.40
N TYR A 190 -4.01 6.24 -9.84
CA TYR A 190 -4.51 7.50 -9.27
C TYR A 190 -3.88 8.71 -9.97
#